data_AF-A0A024QG98-F1
#
_entry.id   AF-A0A024QG98-F1
#
_cell.length_a   1.000
_cell.length_b   1.000
_cell.length_c   1.000
_cell.angle_alpha   90.00
_cell.angle_beta   90.00
_cell.angle_gamma   90.00
#
_symmetry.space_group_name_H-M   'P 1'
#
loop_
_entity.id
_entity.type
_entity.pdbx_description
1 polymer ?
#
loop_
_entity_poly.entity_id
_entity_poly.type
_entity_poly.pdbx_seq_one_letter_code
_entity_poly.pdbx_strand_id
1 'polypeptide(L)'
;MLVNHNTQRLLPKAPTSLVASNETDTSVDLNWNVAEGASGYNVYQDGAKIDTVTTNSYSVSGLTTATNYEFYVTAINDKYGTESDPSDIVNVTTL
;
A
#
# COMPACT_ATOMS: atom_id res chain seq x y z
N MET A 1 -12.75 14.21 -39.05
CA MET A 1 -12.51 13.08 -38.14
C MET A 1 -11.92 13.69 -36.87
N LEU A 2 -12.73 13.93 -35.84
CA LEU A 2 -12.22 14.48 -34.58
C LEU A 2 -11.48 13.36 -33.84
N VAL A 3 -10.18 13.52 -33.65
CA VAL A 3 -9.41 12.64 -32.77
C VAL A 3 -9.74 13.02 -31.32
N ASN A 4 -10.65 12.28 -30.69
CA ASN A 4 -10.91 12.43 -29.26
C ASN A 4 -9.73 11.83 -28.49
N HIS A 5 -8.70 12.63 -28.20
CA HIS A 5 -7.69 12.29 -27.20
C HIS A 5 -8.23 12.61 -25.81
N ASN A 6 -9.23 11.84 -25.36
CA ASN A 6 -9.69 11.88 -23.97
C ASN A 6 -9.18 10.62 -23.27
N THR A 7 -7.86 10.50 -23.11
CA THR A 7 -7.29 9.51 -22.19
C THR A 7 -7.60 9.96 -20.77
N GLN A 8 -8.81 9.70 -20.29
CA GLN A 8 -9.17 9.95 -18.90
C GLN A 8 -8.25 9.10 -18.02
N ARG A 9 -7.45 9.79 -17.21
CA ARG A 9 -6.53 9.18 -16.25
C ARG A 9 -7.34 8.67 -15.07
N LEU A 10 -7.53 7.35 -14.96
CA LEU A 10 -8.32 6.76 -13.88
C LEU A 10 -7.42 6.55 -12.66
N LEU A 11 -7.71 7.28 -11.57
CA LEU A 11 -7.16 6.99 -10.25
C LEU A 11 -7.71 5.64 -9.78
N PRO A 12 -6.87 4.70 -9.29
CA PRO A 12 -7.37 3.54 -8.57
C PRO A 12 -8.05 3.99 -7.27
N LYS A 13 -8.95 3.15 -6.72
CA LYS A 13 -9.51 3.43 -5.39
C LYS A 13 -8.48 3.19 -4.30
N ALA A 14 -8.64 3.86 -3.16
CA ALA A 14 -7.84 3.58 -1.98
C ALA A 14 -8.01 2.11 -1.56
N PRO A 15 -6.94 1.40 -1.16
CA PRO A 15 -7.06 0.11 -0.51
C PRO A 15 -7.84 0.25 0.81
N THR A 16 -8.56 -0.81 1.19
CA THR A 16 -9.37 -0.82 2.42
C THR A 16 -9.02 -2.03 3.28
N SER A 17 -9.39 -1.96 4.56
CA SER A 17 -9.18 -3.05 5.52
C SER A 17 -7.71 -3.48 5.62
N LEU A 18 -6.80 -2.51 5.67
CA LEU A 18 -5.41 -2.79 6.01
C LEU A 18 -5.35 -3.34 7.44
N VAL A 19 -4.71 -4.48 7.59
CA VAL A 19 -4.50 -5.14 8.89
C VAL A 19 -3.06 -5.65 8.99
N ALA A 20 -2.52 -5.60 10.21
CA ALA A 20 -1.25 -6.19 10.59
C ALA A 20 -1.47 -7.53 11.31
N SER A 21 -0.54 -8.48 11.13
CA SER A 21 -0.57 -9.80 11.74
C SER A 21 0.84 -10.39 11.83
N ASN A 22 1.02 -11.49 12.55
CA ASN A 22 2.31 -12.20 12.67
C ASN A 22 3.46 -11.28 13.10
N GLU A 23 3.19 -10.34 14.01
CA GLU A 23 4.18 -9.43 14.58
C GLU A 23 5.26 -10.21 15.33
N THR A 24 6.52 -9.85 15.08
CA THR A 24 7.70 -10.34 15.80
C THR A 24 8.56 -9.15 16.26
N ASP A 25 9.69 -9.42 16.91
CA ASP A 25 10.69 -8.41 17.26
C ASP A 25 11.20 -7.62 16.04
N THR A 26 11.13 -8.19 14.81
CA THR A 26 11.78 -7.63 13.62
C THR A 26 10.96 -7.70 12.32
N SER A 27 9.69 -8.13 12.39
CA SER A 27 8.83 -8.30 11.22
C SER A 27 7.35 -8.14 11.53
N VAL A 28 6.55 -7.84 10.50
CA VAL A 28 5.08 -7.88 10.54
C VAL A 28 4.52 -8.20 9.15
N ASP A 29 3.41 -8.92 9.08
CA ASP A 29 2.67 -9.18 7.85
C ASP A 29 1.50 -8.20 7.70
N LEU A 30 1.48 -7.47 6.58
CA LEU A 30 0.42 -6.56 6.18
C LEU A 30 -0.49 -7.21 5.14
N ASN A 31 -1.81 -7.08 5.31
CA ASN A 31 -2.81 -7.59 4.37
C ASN A 31 -3.92 -6.54 4.17
N TRP A 32 -4.45 -6.43 2.95
CA TRP A 32 -5.53 -5.51 2.62
C TRP A 32 -6.44 -6.06 1.52
N ASN A 33 -7.59 -5.42 1.29
CA ASN A 33 -8.48 -5.77 0.20
C ASN A 33 -7.94 -5.28 -1.15
N VAL A 34 -8.17 -6.06 -2.21
CA VAL A 34 -7.85 -5.63 -3.58
C VAL A 34 -8.61 -4.36 -3.93
N ALA A 35 -7.89 -3.32 -4.35
CA ALA A 35 -8.45 -2.05 -4.76
C ALA A 35 -8.90 -2.07 -6.23
N GLU A 36 -10.06 -1.47 -6.51
CA GLU A 36 -10.57 -1.32 -7.87
C GLU A 36 -9.63 -0.45 -8.71
N GLY A 37 -9.24 -0.95 -9.88
CA GLY A 37 -8.36 -0.26 -10.81
C GLY A 37 -6.87 -0.34 -10.46
N ALA A 38 -6.48 -1.07 -9.41
CA ALA A 38 -5.09 -1.26 -9.03
C ALA A 38 -4.35 -2.20 -10.00
N SER A 39 -3.12 -1.83 -10.36
CA SER A 39 -2.11 -2.67 -11.00
C SER A 39 -1.05 -3.16 -10.00
N GLY A 40 -0.97 -2.49 -8.84
CA GLY A 40 -0.10 -2.82 -7.72
C GLY A 40 -0.37 -1.88 -6.55
N TYR A 41 0.51 -1.91 -5.56
CA TYR A 41 0.41 -1.12 -4.33
C TYR A 41 1.79 -0.61 -3.91
N ASN A 42 1.85 0.65 -3.46
CA ASN A 42 3.00 1.13 -2.72
C ASN A 42 2.78 0.87 -1.23
N VAL A 43 3.81 0.39 -0.54
CA VAL A 43 3.80 0.16 0.91
C VAL A 43 4.63 1.23 1.58
N TYR A 44 4.06 1.87 2.60
CA TYR A 44 4.69 2.95 3.34
C TYR A 44 4.93 2.55 4.78
N GLN A 45 6.09 2.95 5.30
CA GLN A 45 6.48 2.86 6.70
C GLN A 45 6.91 4.25 7.16
N ASP A 46 6.29 4.77 8.21
CA ASP A 46 6.59 6.09 8.81
C ASP A 46 6.62 7.23 7.76
N GLY A 47 5.68 7.18 6.82
CA GLY A 47 5.56 8.14 5.72
C GLY A 47 6.53 7.93 4.54
N ALA A 48 7.49 7.01 4.64
CA ALA A 48 8.42 6.68 3.56
C ALA A 48 7.95 5.43 2.79
N LYS A 49 8.01 5.47 1.45
CA LYS A 49 7.75 4.28 0.65
C LYS A 49 8.89 3.28 0.82
N ILE A 50 8.56 2.08 1.29
CA ILE A 50 9.53 0.99 1.48
C ILE A 50 9.51 -0.01 0.32
N ASP A 51 8.38 -0.19 -0.36
CA ASP A 51 8.25 -1.14 -1.46
C ASP A 51 7.10 -0.82 -2.42
N THR A 52 7.11 -1.49 -3.57
CA THR A 52 5.99 -1.55 -4.52
C THR A 52 5.72 -3.02 -4.87
N VAL A 53 4.50 -3.50 -4.58
CA VAL A 53 4.10 -4.90 -4.76
C VAL A 53 2.91 -5.05 -5.70
N THR A 54 2.74 -6.23 -6.30
CA THR A 54 1.58 -6.54 -7.17
C THR A 54 0.50 -7.38 -6.46
N THR A 55 0.79 -7.88 -5.27
CA THR A 55 -0.12 -8.62 -4.40
C THR A 55 -0.80 -7.70 -3.38
N ASN A 56 -1.86 -8.17 -2.74
CA ASN A 56 -2.59 -7.45 -1.69
C ASN A 56 -2.08 -7.78 -0.26
N SER A 57 -0.82 -8.20 -0.17
CA SER A 57 -0.13 -8.53 1.06
C SER A 57 1.36 -8.26 0.93
N TYR A 58 2.00 -8.00 2.07
CA TYR A 58 3.43 -7.74 2.17
C TYR A 58 3.99 -8.08 3.56
N SER A 59 5.11 -8.78 3.61
CA SER A 59 5.85 -9.04 4.85
C SER A 59 6.96 -8.01 5.02
N VAL A 60 6.79 -7.12 6.00
CA VAL A 60 7.82 -6.15 6.40
C VAL A 60 8.85 -6.88 7.26
N SER A 61 10.14 -6.66 6.99
CA SER A 61 11.25 -7.25 7.75
C SER A 61 12.34 -6.21 8.03
N GLY A 62 13.25 -6.53 8.96
CA GLY A 62 14.32 -5.61 9.33
C GLY A 62 13.89 -4.48 10.27
N LEU A 63 12.77 -4.68 10.97
CA LEU A 63 12.30 -3.77 12.00
C LEU A 63 13.18 -3.87 13.26
N THR A 64 13.15 -2.83 14.08
CA THR A 64 13.81 -2.81 15.39
C THR A 64 12.81 -3.22 16.46
N THR A 65 13.23 -4.05 17.41
CA THR A 65 12.42 -4.49 18.58
C THR A 65 11.94 -3.30 19.43
N ALA A 66 10.81 -3.48 20.12
CA ALA A 66 10.20 -2.47 20.98
C ALA A 66 10.04 -1.08 20.33
N THR A 67 9.78 -1.03 19.02
CA THR A 67 9.65 0.20 18.23
C THR A 67 8.27 0.27 17.61
N ASN A 68 7.63 1.44 17.69
CA ASN A 68 6.35 1.69 17.03
C ASN A 68 6.58 2.14 15.59
N TYR A 69 5.86 1.51 14.66
CA TYR A 69 5.86 1.81 13.24
C TYR A 69 4.45 2.15 12.75
N GLU A 70 4.36 3.11 11.84
CA GLU A 70 3.14 3.42 11.12
C GLU A 70 3.18 2.79 9.72
N PHE A 71 2.15 2.02 9.35
CA PHE A 71 2.01 1.49 8.00
C PHE A 71 0.72 1.92 7.33
N TYR A 72 0.82 2.23 6.05
CA TYR A 72 -0.32 2.39 5.15
C TYR A 72 0.05 1.96 3.73
N VAL A 73 -0.95 1.75 2.89
CA VAL A 73 -0.77 1.38 1.49
C VAL A 73 -1.56 2.30 0.57
N THR A 74 -1.04 2.56 -0.62
CA THR A 74 -1.77 3.19 -1.72
C THR A 74 -1.88 2.21 -2.87
N ALA A 75 -2.92 2.33 -3.69
CA ALA A 75 -3.02 1.60 -4.96
C ALA A 75 -2.38 2.40 -6.08
N ILE A 76 -1.70 1.73 -7.00
CA ILE A 76 -1.15 2.35 -8.22
C ILE A 76 -1.82 1.78 -9.47
N ASN A 77 -1.86 2.59 -10.54
CA ASN A 77 -2.27 2.15 -11.87
C ASN A 77 -1.17 2.52 -12.87
N ASP A 78 -0.41 1.52 -13.32
CA ASP A 78 0.78 1.72 -14.15
C ASP A 78 0.44 2.21 -15.56
N LYS A 79 -0.73 1.83 -16.09
CA LYS A 79 -1.20 2.28 -17.39
C LYS A 79 -1.33 3.80 -17.45
N TYR A 80 -1.69 4.41 -16.32
CA TYR A 80 -2.00 5.83 -16.22
C TYR A 80 -1.01 6.62 -15.36
N GLY A 81 -0.06 5.95 -14.70
CA GLY A 81 0.93 6.57 -13.81
C GLY A 81 0.27 7.30 -12.64
N THR A 82 -0.77 6.70 -12.07
CA THR A 82 -1.56 7.30 -10.98
C THR A 82 -1.51 6.49 -9.71
N GLU A 83 -1.71 7.18 -8.60
CA GLU A 83 -1.71 6.65 -7.25
C GLU A 83 -2.97 7.14 -6.51
N SER A 84 -3.59 6.27 -5.72
CA SER A 84 -4.79 6.58 -4.94
C SER A 84 -4.48 7.39 -3.68
N ASP A 85 -5.54 7.83 -2.99
CA ASP A 85 -5.46 8.15 -1.57
C ASP A 85 -4.96 6.92 -0.75
N PRO A 86 -4.35 7.14 0.44
CA PRO A 86 -3.91 6.05 1.30
C PRO A 86 -5.07 5.25 1.88
N SER A 87 -4.79 4.01 2.29
CA SER A 87 -5.66 3.21 3.16
C SER A 87 -5.81 3.82 4.55
N ASP A 88 -6.59 3.16 5.39
CA ASP A 88 -6.46 3.31 6.84
C ASP A 88 -5.02 3.04 7.28
N ILE A 89 -4.59 3.73 8.34
CA ILE A 89 -3.27 3.55 8.96
C ILE A 89 -3.35 2.44 10.02
N VAL A 90 -2.36 1.55 10.03
CA VAL A 90 -2.15 0.60 11.12
C VAL A 90 -0.87 0.95 11.88
N ASN A 91 -0.94 0.92 13.21
CA ASN A 91 0.22 1.11 14.09
C ASN A 91 0.63 -0.24 14.66
N VAL A 92 1.92 -0.56 14.58
CA VAL A 92 2.48 -1.83 15.04
C VAL A 92 3.64 -1.51 15.99
N THR A 93 3.62 -2.09 17.19
CA THR A 93 4.78 -2.06 18.09
C THR A 93 5.40 -3.45 18.08
N THR A 94 6.64 -3.54 17.58
CA THR A 94 7.39 -4.79 17.62
C THR A 94 7.60 -5.27 19.06
N LEU A 95 7.68 -6.59 19.22
CA LEU A 95 7.79 -7.26 20.52
C LEU A 95 9.12 -6.97 21.24
#